data_AF-A0A3L7VV07-F1
#
_entry.id   AF-A0A3L7VV07-F1
#
_cell.length_a   1.000
_cell.length_b   1.000
_cell.length_c   1.000
_cell.angle_alpha   90.00
_cell.angle_beta   90.00
_cell.angle_gamma   90.00
#
_symmetry.space_group_name_H-M   'P 1'
#
loop_
_entity.id
_entity.type
_entity.pdbx_description
1 polymer ?
#
loop_
_entity_poly.entity_id
_entity_poly.type
_entity_poly.pdbx_seq_one_letter_code
_entity_poly.pdbx_strand_id
1 'polypeptide(L)'
;MQYTHTPNQLRDLLHRISLAMAYIPGVHIAQPPYNAPKNAVIGHGVTAHEDGNCTVLTCFLCIDPALSRSLPEHCALVQTVVQAILPPRTERECIINVIITDILA
;
A
#
# COMPACT_ATOMS: atom_id res chain seq x y z
N MET A 1 12.66 -13.95 14.90
CA MET A 1 13.28 -12.64 15.19
C MET A 1 12.29 -11.58 14.75
N GLN A 2 11.78 -10.77 15.67
CA GLN A 2 10.74 -9.77 15.40
C GLN A 2 11.32 -8.54 14.70
N TYR A 3 10.72 -8.14 13.58
CA TYR A 3 11.06 -6.91 12.88
C TYR A 3 10.70 -5.71 13.76
N THR A 4 11.68 -5.11 14.41
CA THR A 4 11.51 -3.90 15.22
C THR A 4 11.75 -2.67 14.37
N HIS A 5 10.86 -2.39 13.42
CA HIS A 5 10.75 -1.01 12.97
C HIS A 5 10.22 -0.19 14.15
N THR A 6 10.92 0.89 14.51
CA THR A 6 10.28 1.87 15.39
C THR A 6 9.02 2.40 14.68
N PRO A 7 7.94 2.74 15.39
CA PRO A 7 6.71 3.24 14.76
C PRO A 7 6.93 4.40 13.78
N ASN A 8 7.98 5.21 14.01
CA ASN A 8 8.38 6.29 13.12
C ASN A 8 8.99 5.79 11.80
N GLN A 9 9.88 4.79 11.85
CA GLN A 9 10.47 4.20 10.64
C GLN A 9 9.41 3.54 9.75
N LEU A 10 8.43 2.87 10.35
CA LEU A 10 7.33 2.26 9.61
C LEU A 10 6.46 3.34 8.96
N ARG A 11 6.14 4.42 9.69
CA ARG A 11 5.38 5.55 9.13
C ARG A 11 6.10 6.21 7.95
N ASP A 12 7.42 6.42 8.05
CA ASP A 12 8.22 6.99 6.96
C ASP A 12 8.29 6.07 5.74
N LEU A 13 8.30 4.75 5.95
CA LEU A 13 8.20 3.77 4.88
C LEU A 13 6.83 3.84 4.18
N LEU A 14 5.73 3.87 4.94
CA LEU A 14 4.39 3.98 4.38
C LEU A 14 4.19 5.28 3.61
N HIS A 15 4.78 6.39 4.07
CA HIS A 15 4.74 7.65 3.35
C HIS A 15 5.49 7.58 2.02
N ARG A 16 6.66 6.94 1.97
CA ARG A 16 7.40 6.72 0.72
C ARG A 16 6.63 5.84 -0.26
N ILE A 17 5.99 4.77 0.22
CA ILE A 17 5.14 3.92 -0.60
C ILE A 17 3.96 4.71 -1.16
N SER A 18 3.26 5.48 -0.32
CA SER A 18 2.15 6.35 -0.72
C SER A 18 2.55 7.32 -1.83
N LEU A 19 3.67 8.03 -1.66
CA LEU A 19 4.19 8.97 -2.66
C LEU A 19 4.54 8.27 -3.96
N ALA A 20 5.19 7.10 -3.90
CA ALA A 20 5.57 6.36 -5.10
C ALA A 20 4.36 5.87 -5.90
N MET A 21 3.31 5.40 -5.22
CA MET A 21 2.08 4.96 -5.89
C MET A 21 1.36 6.10 -6.61
N ALA A 22 1.47 7.35 -6.13
CA ALA A 22 0.90 8.51 -6.80
C ALA A 22 1.53 8.81 -8.18
N TYR A 23 2.68 8.19 -8.50
CA TYR A 23 3.29 8.28 -9.83
C TYR A 23 2.79 7.22 -10.82
N ILE A 24 1.96 6.26 -10.38
CA ILE A 24 1.36 5.28 -11.27
C ILE A 24 0.24 5.98 -12.07
N PRO A 25 0.29 6.02 -13.41
CA PRO A 25 -0.72 6.70 -14.21
C PRO A 25 -2.13 6.14 -13.94
N GLY A 26 -3.10 7.04 -13.76
CA GLY A 26 -4.49 6.67 -13.47
C GLY A 26 -4.73 6.20 -12.04
N VAL A 27 -3.69 6.15 -11.17
CA VAL A 27 -3.85 5.82 -9.75
C VAL A 27 -3.86 7.09 -8.91
N HIS A 28 -4.89 7.19 -8.09
CA HIS A 28 -5.03 8.21 -7.06
C HIS A 28 -4.98 7.54 -5.69
N ILE A 29 -4.28 8.15 -4.75
CA ILE A 29 -4.31 7.68 -3.36
C ILE A 29 -5.69 7.99 -2.80
N ALA A 30 -6.39 6.96 -2.30
CA ALA A 30 -7.68 7.17 -1.65
C ALA A 30 -7.49 8.14 -0.46
N GLN A 31 -8.51 8.94 -0.13
CA GLN A 31 -8.47 9.80 1.05
C GLN A 31 -9.16 9.13 2.25
N PRO A 32 -8.75 9.43 3.50
CA PRO A 32 -9.40 8.87 4.68
C PRO A 32 -10.84 9.39 4.80
N PRO A 33 -11.73 8.67 5.52
CA PRO A 33 -11.43 7.55 6.40
C PRO A 33 -11.25 6.21 5.67
N TYR A 34 -10.18 5.48 6.01
CA TYR A 34 -10.00 4.09 5.60
C TYR A 34 -10.51 3.16 6.69
N ASN A 35 -11.13 2.05 6.31
CA ASN A 35 -11.46 1.00 7.26
C ASN A 35 -10.20 0.17 7.55
N ALA A 36 -9.38 0.66 8.50
CA ALA A 36 -8.11 0.04 8.88
C ALA A 36 -8.28 -0.87 10.13
N PRO A 37 -7.52 -1.97 10.24
CA PRO A 37 -7.48 -2.79 11.46
C PRO A 37 -7.09 -1.97 12.70
N LYS A 38 -7.61 -2.33 13.88
CA LYS A 38 -7.41 -1.57 15.14
C LYS A 38 -5.94 -1.30 15.51
N ASN A 39 -5.02 -2.18 15.12
CA ASN A 39 -3.58 -2.07 15.42
C ASN A 39 -2.75 -1.61 14.22
N ALA A 40 -3.40 -1.12 13.16
CA ALA A 40 -2.69 -0.70 11.97
C ALA A 40 -2.01 0.66 12.15
N VAL A 41 -0.77 0.76 11.71
CA VAL A 41 -0.10 2.04 11.45
C VAL A 41 -0.69 2.60 10.16
N ILE A 42 -1.27 3.79 10.26
CA ILE A 42 -1.93 4.47 9.14
C ILE A 42 -0.95 5.48 8.52
N GLY A 43 -0.68 5.29 7.23
CA GLY A 43 -0.09 6.28 6.33
C GLY A 43 -1.16 6.84 5.37
N HIS A 44 -0.74 7.73 4.47
CA HIS A 44 -1.64 8.30 3.46
C HIS A 44 -1.99 7.22 2.42
N GLY A 45 -3.20 6.67 2.47
CA GLY A 45 -3.67 5.60 1.56
C GLY A 45 -2.88 4.29 1.63
N VAL A 46 -2.09 4.08 2.68
CA VAL A 46 -1.41 2.81 2.96
C VAL A 46 -1.48 2.54 4.45
N THR A 47 -1.81 1.32 4.84
CA THR A 47 -1.77 0.89 6.24
C THR A 47 -0.88 -0.33 6.40
N ALA A 48 -0.18 -0.44 7.52
CA ALA A 48 0.59 -1.62 7.90
C ALA A 48 0.08 -2.19 9.22
N HIS A 49 -0.06 -3.51 9.31
CA HIS A 49 -0.24 -4.20 10.58
C HIS A 49 0.47 -5.54 10.55
N GLU A 50 0.71 -6.12 11.72
CA GLU A 50 1.21 -7.49 11.82
C GLU A 50 0.03 -8.47 11.87
N ASP A 51 0.14 -9.55 11.11
CA ASP A 51 -0.75 -10.70 11.17
C ASP A 51 0.10 -11.98 11.28
N GLY A 52 0.16 -12.54 12.49
CA GLY A 52 1.04 -13.66 12.82
C GLY A 52 2.52 -13.31 12.64
N ASN A 53 3.17 -13.93 11.65
CA ASN A 53 4.58 -13.70 11.32
C ASN A 53 4.76 -12.79 10.09
N CYS A 54 3.67 -12.24 9.55
CA CYS A 54 3.70 -11.44 8.32
C CYS A 54 3.38 -9.97 8.63
N THR A 55 4.00 -9.07 7.87
CA THR A 55 3.57 -7.68 7.80
C THR A 55 2.56 -7.55 6.68
N VAL A 56 1.34 -7.10 6.98
CA VAL A 56 0.30 -6.88 6.00
C VAL A 56 0.25 -5.40 5.65
N LEU A 57 0.58 -5.10 4.40
CA LEU A 57 0.44 -3.79 3.80
C LEU A 57 -0.85 -3.73 2.99
N THR A 58 -1.74 -2.81 3.35
CA THR A 58 -2.96 -2.55 2.58
C THR A 58 -2.85 -1.18 1.94
N CYS A 59 -2.85 -1.14 0.60
CA CYS A 59 -2.86 0.06 -0.21
C CYS A 59 -4.30 0.36 -0.65
N PHE A 60 -4.75 1.58 -0.40
CA PHE A 60 -6.08 2.07 -0.75
C PHE A 60 -5.94 3.03 -1.92
N LEU A 61 -6.40 2.59 -3.09
CA LEU A 61 -6.21 3.30 -4.34
C LEU A 61 -7.56 3.54 -5.01
N CYS A 62 -7.72 4.71 -5.60
CA CYS A 62 -8.77 4.99 -6.55
C CYS A 62 -8.16 4.95 -7.96
N ILE A 63 -8.84 4.31 -8.90
CA ILE A 63 -8.35 4.23 -10.28
C ILE A 63 -9.28 5.04 -11.17
N ASP A 64 -8.70 5.90 -12.01
CA ASP A 64 -9.41 6.58 -13.08
C ASP A 64 -9.66 5.57 -14.23
N PRO A 65 -10.91 5.13 -14.45
CA PRO A 65 -11.21 4.14 -15.47
C PRO A 65 -10.84 4.62 -16.89
N ALA A 66 -10.86 5.94 -17.15
CA ALA A 66 -10.57 6.50 -18.47
C ALA A 66 -9.08 6.42 -18.84
N LEU A 67 -8.21 6.39 -17.83
CA LEU A 67 -6.76 6.25 -17.98
C LEU A 67 -6.29 4.82 -17.69
N SER A 68 -7.21 3.92 -17.33
CA SER A 68 -6.86 2.64 -16.77
C SER A 68 -6.51 1.59 -17.84
N ARG A 69 -5.29 1.08 -17.75
CA ARG A 69 -4.97 -0.33 -18.02
C ARG A 69 -5.89 -1.27 -17.24
N SER A 70 -5.92 -2.56 -17.60
CA SER A 70 -6.73 -3.55 -16.88
C SER A 70 -6.42 -3.56 -15.36
N LEU A 71 -7.40 -3.87 -14.50
CA LEU A 71 -7.20 -3.96 -13.05
C LEU A 71 -6.01 -4.86 -12.65
N PRO A 72 -5.81 -6.05 -13.27
CA PRO A 72 -4.64 -6.88 -13.00
C PRO A 72 -3.30 -6.18 -13.27
N GLU A 73 -3.22 -5.37 -14.33
CA GLU A 73 -2.00 -4.61 -14.65
C GLU A 73 -1.70 -3.56 -13.59
N HIS A 74 -2.72 -2.88 -13.06
CA HIS A 74 -2.53 -1.94 -11.94
C HIS A 74 -2.07 -2.65 -10.67
N CYS A 75 -2.68 -3.79 -10.33
CA CYS A 75 -2.23 -4.58 -9.18
C CYS A 75 -0.75 -4.99 -9.32
N ALA A 76 -0.33 -5.43 -10.50
CA ALA A 76 1.06 -5.79 -10.77
C ALA A 76 2.02 -4.59 -10.67
N LEU A 77 1.61 -3.42 -11.17
CA LEU A 77 2.39 -2.18 -11.06
C LEU A 77 2.53 -1.73 -9.60
N VAL A 78 1.44 -1.74 -8.84
CA VAL A 78 1.43 -1.40 -7.41
C VAL A 78 2.35 -2.35 -6.65
N GLN A 79 2.22 -3.66 -6.89
CA GLN A 79 3.09 -4.66 -6.28
C GLN A 79 4.57 -4.40 -6.60
N THR A 80 4.89 -4.10 -7.86
CA THR A 80 6.26 -3.79 -8.31
C THR A 80 6.82 -2.56 -7.59
N VAL A 81 6.03 -1.49 -7.50
CA VAL A 81 6.44 -0.24 -6.83
C VAL A 81 6.65 -0.47 -5.34
N VAL A 82 5.74 -1.18 -4.67
CA VAL A 82 5.86 -1.49 -3.24
C VAL A 82 7.11 -2.34 -3.00
N GLN A 83 7.32 -3.41 -3.78
CA GLN A 83 8.48 -4.29 -3.64
C GLN A 83 9.81 -3.54 -3.84
N ALA A 84 9.88 -2.60 -4.79
CA ALA A 84 11.08 -1.80 -5.01
C ALA A 84 11.47 -0.89 -3.82
N ILE A 85 10.51 -0.54 -2.97
CA ILE A 85 10.73 0.31 -1.79
C ILE A 85 10.98 -0.55 -0.54
N LEU A 86 10.43 -1.76 -0.52
CA LEU A 86 10.59 -2.67 0.60
C LEU A 86 12.04 -3.16 0.71
N PRO A 87 12.55 -3.34 1.94
CA PRO A 87 13.83 -4.02 2.12
C PRO A 87 13.77 -5.45 1.56
N PRO A 88 14.88 -5.99 1.02
CA PRO A 88 14.92 -7.33 0.38
C PRO A 88 14.46 -8.49 1.27
N ARG A 89 14.52 -8.31 2.59
CA ARG A 89 14.08 -9.34 3.55
C ARG A 89 12.58 -9.27 3.87
N THR A 90 11.92 -8.16 3.55
CA THR A 90 10.48 -7.93 3.83
C THR A 90 9.60 -8.50 2.73
N GLU A 91 10.15 -8.72 1.53
CA GLU A 91 9.43 -9.27 0.36
C GLU A 91 8.83 -10.67 0.60
N ARG A 92 9.43 -11.50 1.46
CA ARG A 92 8.97 -12.88 1.72
C ARG A 92 7.89 -12.99 2.79
N GLU A 93 7.69 -11.93 3.57
CA GLU A 93 6.79 -11.91 4.74
C GLU A 93 5.75 -10.79 4.62
N CYS A 94 5.64 -10.16 3.44
CA CYS A 94 4.75 -9.04 3.19
C CYS A 94 3.56 -9.45 2.33
N ILE A 95 2.35 -9.28 2.85
CA ILE A 95 1.10 -9.42 2.09
C ILE A 95 0.70 -8.02 1.62
N ILE A 96 0.54 -7.84 0.31
CA ILE A 96 0.13 -6.56 -0.28
C ILE A 96 -1.33 -6.67 -0.74
N ASN A 97 -2.23 -6.04 0.00
CA ASN A 97 -3.63 -5.91 -0.38
C ASN A 97 -3.82 -4.60 -1.14
N VAL A 98 -4.47 -4.66 -2.30
CA VAL A 98 -4.83 -3.48 -3.08
C VAL A 98 -6.34 -3.36 -3.10
N ILE A 99 -6.87 -2.32 -2.45
CA ILE A 99 -8.31 -2.02 -2.44
C ILE A 99 -8.53 -0.93 -3.47
N ILE A 100 -9.31 -1.25 -4.50
CA ILE A 100 -9.59 -0.38 -5.64
C ILE A 100 -11.03 0.12 -5.56
N THR A 101 -11.20 1.44 -5.65
CA THR A 101 -12.50 2.10 -5.81
C THR A 101 -12.51 2.88 -7.12
N ASP A 102 -13.66 2.91 -7.78
CA ASP A 102 -13.89 3.83 -8.90
C ASP A 102 -14.06 5.25 -8.35
N ILE A 103 -13.51 6.24 -9.05
CA ILE A 103 -13.64 7.67 -8.72
C ILE A 103 -15.04 8.20 -9.07
N LEU A 104 -15.80 7.46 -9.91
CA LEU A 104 -17.12 7.85 -10.40
C LEU A 104 -18.30 7.31 -9.56
N ALA A 105 -18.17 7.29 -8.22
CA ALA A 105 -19.29 7.03 -7.30
C ALA A 105 -19.80 8.31 -6.63
#